data_AF-A0A385BR92-F1
#
_entry.id   AF-A0A385BR92-F1
#
_cell.length_a   1.000
_cell.length_b   1.000
_cell.length_c   1.000
_cell.angle_alpha   90.00
_cell.angle_beta   90.00
_cell.angle_gamma   90.00
#
_symmetry.space_group_name_H-M   'P 1'
#
loop_
_entity.id
_entity.type
_entity.pdbx_description
1 polymer ?
#
loop_
_entity_poly.entity_id
_entity_poly.type
_entity_poly.pdbx_seq_one_letter_code
_entity_poly.pdbx_strand_id
1 'polypeptide(L)'
;MKKTISLLFCILSISFSIAQKNNSQNSIKHIAFTDQDNKVRLEALKKLTDENAIKHVAFTDEDSTIRLAALDKLKDQNSIKHIAFTDQDNKVRLEALKKLTDENAIKHVAFTDEDSTIRLAALDKLKDQNSIKHIAFTDQDNKVRLEALKKLTDENAIKHVAFTDEDSTIRLAALDKLKDKNSIKHISNTDKDSKVRLKALELLN
;
A
#
# COMPACT_ATOMS: atom_id res chain seq x y z
N MET A 1 53.93 -26.04 -15.80
CA MET A 1 53.84 -26.57 -14.42
C MET A 1 53.63 -25.48 -13.36
N LYS A 2 54.53 -24.50 -13.17
CA LYS A 2 54.37 -23.48 -12.11
C LYS A 2 53.08 -22.64 -12.21
N LYS A 3 52.70 -22.17 -13.42
CA LYS A 3 51.44 -21.42 -13.63
C LYS A 3 50.19 -22.26 -13.36
N THR A 4 50.20 -23.55 -13.73
CA THR A 4 49.08 -24.47 -13.52
C THR A 4 48.87 -24.82 -12.05
N ILE A 5 49.96 -25.00 -11.28
CA ILE A 5 49.89 -25.25 -9.82
C ILE A 5 49.41 -24.00 -9.07
N SER A 6 49.88 -22.80 -9.47
CA SER A 6 49.41 -21.54 -8.90
C SER A 6 47.92 -21.29 -9.15
N LEU A 7 47.42 -21.63 -10.33
CA LEU A 7 46.00 -21.50 -10.66
C LEU A 7 45.15 -22.48 -9.85
N LEU A 8 45.61 -23.73 -9.71
CA LEU A 8 44.90 -24.76 -8.94
C LEU A 8 44.81 -24.41 -7.44
N PHE A 9 45.90 -23.89 -6.84
CA PHE A 9 45.90 -23.43 -5.46
C PHE A 9 44.95 -22.24 -5.24
N CYS A 10 44.91 -21.30 -6.19
CA CYS A 10 44.00 -20.17 -6.16
C CYS A 10 42.53 -20.64 -6.18
N ILE A 11 42.17 -21.56 -7.09
CA ILE A 11 40.82 -22.13 -7.19
C ILE A 11 40.43 -22.87 -5.90
N LEU A 12 41.36 -23.63 -5.30
CA LEU A 12 41.09 -24.35 -4.05
C LEU A 12 40.83 -23.40 -2.87
N SER A 13 41.62 -22.33 -2.76
CA SER A 13 41.47 -21.30 -1.71
C SER A 13 40.15 -20.53 -1.83
N ILE A 14 39.73 -20.23 -3.07
CA ILE A 14 38.45 -19.59 -3.36
C ILE A 14 37.30 -20.54 -2.98
N SER A 15 37.37 -21.80 -3.40
CA SER A 15 36.36 -22.81 -3.10
C SER A 15 36.18 -23.03 -1.59
N PHE A 16 37.28 -23.08 -0.83
CA PHE A 16 37.24 -23.21 0.63
C PHE A 16 36.60 -21.99 1.31
N SER A 17 36.97 -20.78 0.87
CA SER A 17 36.40 -19.53 1.40
C SER A 17 34.90 -19.41 1.12
N ILE A 18 34.46 -19.84 -0.08
CA ILE A 18 33.04 -19.91 -0.43
C ILE A 18 32.29 -20.89 0.48
N ALA A 19 32.86 -22.08 0.73
CA ALA A 19 32.25 -23.07 1.61
C ALA A 19 32.08 -22.55 3.05
N GLN A 20 33.08 -21.85 3.59
CA GLN A 20 33.01 -21.27 4.93
C GLN A 20 31.96 -20.14 5.01
N LYS A 21 31.89 -19.27 3.99
CA LYS A 21 30.86 -18.23 3.90
C LYS A 21 29.45 -18.82 3.82
N ASN A 22 29.26 -19.87 3.02
CA ASN A 22 27.98 -20.56 2.90
C ASN A 22 27.56 -21.21 4.23
N ASN A 23 28.49 -21.86 4.92
CA ASN A 23 28.21 -22.45 6.24
C ASN A 23 27.78 -21.37 7.26
N SER A 24 28.46 -20.22 7.24
CA SER A 24 28.09 -19.08 8.10
C SER A 24 26.70 -18.52 7.78
N GLN A 25 26.33 -18.40 6.50
CA GLN A 25 24.99 -17.93 6.12
C GLN A 25 23.88 -18.92 6.50
N ASN A 26 24.14 -20.23 6.43
CA ASN A 26 23.19 -21.24 6.90
C ASN A 26 22.93 -21.13 8.41
N SER A 27 23.98 -20.91 9.21
CA SER A 27 23.81 -20.68 10.66
C SER A 27 23.05 -19.39 10.95
N ILE A 28 23.36 -18.29 10.24
CA ILE A 28 22.65 -17.00 10.41
C ILE A 28 21.17 -17.16 10.03
N LYS A 29 20.87 -17.89 8.95
CA LYS A 29 19.51 -18.20 8.53
C LYS A 29 18.75 -18.97 9.60
N HIS A 30 19.35 -20.00 10.17
CA HIS A 30 18.74 -20.76 11.26
C HIS A 30 18.42 -19.84 12.45
N ILE A 31 19.38 -19.02 12.90
CA ILE A 31 19.16 -18.07 14.01
C ILE A 31 18.04 -17.08 13.69
N ALA A 32 18.04 -16.49 12.49
CA ALA A 32 17.00 -15.55 12.08
C ALA A 32 15.59 -16.16 12.07
N PHE A 33 15.46 -17.48 11.96
CA PHE A 33 14.17 -18.17 11.88
C PHE A 33 13.68 -18.71 13.22
N THR A 34 14.59 -19.14 14.11
CA THR A 34 14.22 -19.99 15.25
C THR A 34 14.60 -19.41 16.61
N ASP A 35 15.45 -18.39 16.68
CA ASP A 35 15.88 -17.84 17.96
C ASP A 35 14.68 -17.26 18.73
N GLN A 36 14.63 -17.50 20.04
CA GLN A 36 13.51 -17.07 20.88
C GLN A 36 13.59 -15.58 21.19
N ASP A 37 14.77 -14.97 21.12
CA ASP A 37 14.95 -13.55 21.36
C ASP A 37 14.83 -12.76 20.04
N ASN A 38 13.84 -11.87 19.98
CA ASN A 38 13.57 -11.03 18.81
C ASN A 38 14.77 -10.14 18.43
N LYS A 39 15.59 -9.69 19.40
CA LYS A 39 16.80 -8.91 19.11
C LYS A 39 17.85 -9.77 18.43
N VAL A 40 18.00 -11.03 18.85
CA VAL A 40 18.94 -11.97 18.22
C VAL A 40 18.49 -12.28 16.79
N ARG A 41 17.19 -12.52 16.57
CA ARG A 41 16.64 -12.69 15.22
C ARG A 41 16.86 -11.45 14.35
N LEU A 42 16.63 -10.25 14.88
CA LEU A 42 16.85 -9.00 14.16
C LEU A 42 18.33 -8.80 13.79
N GLU A 43 19.26 -9.09 14.70
CA GLU A 43 20.70 -9.02 14.41
C GLU A 43 21.13 -10.06 13.36
N ALA A 44 20.53 -11.25 13.38
CA ALA A 44 20.75 -12.24 12.34
C ALA A 44 20.20 -11.77 10.98
N LEU A 45 18.97 -11.22 10.96
CA LEU A 45 18.37 -10.62 9.76
C LEU A 45 19.25 -9.51 9.17
N LYS A 46 19.83 -8.64 10.00
CA LYS A 46 20.77 -7.60 9.53
C LYS A 46 21.96 -8.18 8.77
N LYS A 47 22.44 -9.37 9.17
CA LYS A 47 23.56 -10.09 8.54
C LYS A 47 23.17 -11.01 7.38
N LEU A 48 21.88 -11.28 7.18
CA LEU A 48 21.40 -12.07 6.05
C LEU A 48 21.65 -11.37 4.72
N THR A 49 22.17 -12.13 3.76
CA THR A 49 22.33 -11.73 2.35
C THR A 49 21.49 -12.57 1.39
N ASP A 50 20.97 -13.71 1.82
CA ASP A 50 20.08 -14.56 1.02
C ASP A 50 18.68 -13.91 0.93
N GLU A 51 18.28 -13.50 -0.26
CA GLU A 51 17.00 -12.85 -0.52
C GLU A 51 15.81 -13.77 -0.21
N ASN A 52 15.91 -15.08 -0.43
CA ASN A 52 14.84 -16.03 -0.08
C ASN A 52 14.71 -16.16 1.43
N ALA A 53 15.82 -16.09 2.18
CA ALA A 53 15.77 -16.08 3.63
C ALA A 53 15.16 -14.79 4.17
N ILE A 54 15.52 -13.63 3.61
CA ILE A 54 14.93 -12.34 3.97
C ILE A 54 13.42 -12.34 3.69
N LYS A 55 13.01 -12.84 2.52
CA LYS A 55 11.61 -13.01 2.14
C LYS A 55 10.85 -13.89 3.12
N HIS A 56 11.45 -15.00 3.55
CA HIS A 56 10.85 -15.86 4.57
C HIS A 56 10.59 -15.07 5.86
N VAL A 57 11.59 -14.38 6.40
CA VAL A 57 11.44 -13.56 7.62
C VAL A 57 10.35 -12.49 7.44
N ALA A 58 10.32 -11.82 6.31
CA ALA A 58 9.31 -10.78 6.03
C ALA A 58 7.88 -11.32 6.03
N PHE A 59 7.68 -12.62 5.76
CA PHE A 59 6.36 -13.24 5.69
C PHE A 59 5.97 -13.96 6.99
N THR A 60 6.95 -14.46 7.76
CA THR A 60 6.67 -15.45 8.81
C THR A 60 7.11 -15.04 10.21
N ASP A 61 7.97 -14.03 10.39
CA ASP A 61 8.38 -13.64 11.74
C ASP A 61 7.17 -13.14 12.54
N GLU A 62 7.04 -13.59 13.78
CA GLU A 62 5.94 -13.19 14.67
C GLU A 62 5.99 -11.69 15.01
N ASP A 63 7.18 -11.09 15.08
CA ASP A 63 7.38 -9.69 15.46
C ASP A 63 7.26 -8.78 14.24
N SER A 64 6.27 -7.89 14.24
CA SER A 64 6.05 -6.96 13.12
C SER A 64 7.21 -5.98 12.91
N THR A 65 8.02 -5.71 13.93
CA THR A 65 9.24 -4.90 13.82
C THR A 65 10.30 -5.62 12.98
N ILE A 66 10.41 -6.94 13.14
CA ILE A 66 11.35 -7.76 12.36
C ILE A 66 10.83 -7.93 10.93
N ARG A 67 9.53 -8.20 10.75
CA ARG A 67 8.92 -8.23 9.40
C ARG A 67 9.12 -6.92 8.65
N LEU A 68 8.94 -5.78 9.33
CA LEU A 68 9.20 -4.46 8.77
C LEU A 68 10.68 -4.28 8.37
N ALA A 69 11.62 -4.67 9.23
CA ALA A 69 13.04 -4.63 8.91
C ALA A 69 13.42 -5.54 7.73
N ALA A 70 12.73 -6.67 7.57
CA ALA A 70 12.94 -7.58 6.44
C ALA A 70 12.34 -7.00 5.15
N LEU A 71 11.13 -6.42 5.22
CA LEU A 71 10.51 -5.66 4.13
C LEU A 71 11.43 -4.53 3.65
N ASP A 72 12.14 -3.86 4.56
CA ASP A 72 13.11 -2.81 4.19
C ASP A 72 14.27 -3.29 3.34
N LYS A 73 14.63 -4.57 3.45
CA LYS A 73 15.66 -5.21 2.64
C LYS A 73 15.13 -5.76 1.31
N LEU A 74 13.82 -5.95 1.15
CA LEU A 74 13.24 -6.55 -0.05
C LEU A 74 13.28 -5.60 -1.26
N LYS A 75 13.54 -6.18 -2.43
CA LYS A 75 13.51 -5.49 -3.73
C LYS A 75 12.48 -6.08 -4.68
N ASP A 76 12.20 -7.38 -4.55
CA ASP A 76 11.17 -8.05 -5.34
C ASP A 76 9.77 -7.47 -5.10
N GLN A 77 9.21 -6.86 -6.14
CA GLN A 77 7.89 -6.23 -6.11
C GLN A 77 6.77 -7.24 -5.86
N ASN A 78 6.93 -8.51 -6.25
CA ASN A 78 5.91 -9.52 -5.96
C ASN A 78 5.82 -9.84 -4.47
N SER A 79 6.95 -9.89 -3.78
CA SER A 79 7.00 -10.10 -2.33
C SER A 79 6.49 -8.89 -1.56
N ILE A 80 6.83 -7.67 -2.00
CA ILE A 80 6.29 -6.43 -1.41
C ILE A 80 4.77 -6.36 -1.60
N LYS A 81 4.27 -6.72 -2.79
CA LYS A 81 2.84 -6.80 -3.08
C LYS A 81 2.13 -7.80 -2.18
N HIS A 82 2.70 -8.98 -1.97
CA HIS A 82 2.13 -9.96 -1.06
C HIS A 82 1.98 -9.38 0.35
N ILE A 83 3.05 -8.77 0.90
CA ILE A 83 3.02 -8.16 2.23
C ILE A 83 1.97 -7.05 2.32
N ALA A 84 1.89 -6.17 1.31
CA ALA A 84 0.90 -5.10 1.26
C ALA A 84 -0.55 -5.63 1.29
N PHE A 85 -0.78 -6.86 0.84
CA PHE A 85 -2.13 -7.44 0.77
C PHE A 85 -2.46 -8.29 2.00
N THR A 86 -1.47 -8.90 2.65
CA THR A 86 -1.74 -9.99 3.60
C THR A 86 -1.09 -9.85 4.97
N ASP A 87 -0.20 -8.87 5.21
CA ASP A 87 0.39 -8.73 6.56
C ASP A 87 -0.69 -8.36 7.57
N GLN A 88 -0.66 -9.00 8.73
CA GLN A 88 -1.60 -8.78 9.83
C GLN A 88 -1.44 -7.41 10.51
N ASP A 89 -0.27 -6.77 10.37
CA ASP A 89 0.03 -5.49 10.99
C ASP A 89 -0.16 -4.35 9.98
N ASN A 90 -1.06 -3.42 10.30
CA ASN A 90 -1.42 -2.29 9.44
C ASN A 90 -0.22 -1.40 9.11
N LYS A 91 0.75 -1.26 10.03
CA LYS A 91 1.97 -0.49 9.77
C LYS A 91 2.84 -1.20 8.73
N VAL A 92 2.96 -2.52 8.81
CA VAL A 92 3.73 -3.29 7.82
C VAL A 92 3.06 -3.21 6.44
N ARG A 93 1.73 -3.37 6.35
CA ARG A 93 0.99 -3.19 5.09
C ARG A 93 1.17 -1.79 4.51
N LEU A 94 1.07 -0.74 5.34
CA LEU A 94 1.26 0.64 4.92
C LEU A 94 2.67 0.91 4.39
N GLU A 95 3.72 0.39 5.05
CA GLU A 95 5.10 0.54 4.57
C GLU A 95 5.34 -0.26 3.28
N ALA A 96 4.70 -1.42 3.11
CA ALA A 96 4.75 -2.16 1.86
C ALA A 96 4.05 -1.39 0.73
N LEU A 97 2.87 -0.83 0.97
CA LEU A 97 2.16 0.06 0.05
C LEU A 97 3.03 1.26 -0.38
N LYS A 98 3.78 1.86 0.55
CA LYS A 98 4.70 2.96 0.24
C LYS A 98 5.79 2.54 -0.75
N LYS A 99 6.26 1.29 -0.69
CA LYS A 99 7.26 0.72 -1.60
C LYS A 99 6.69 0.20 -2.94
N LEU A 100 5.38 0.03 -3.06
CA LEU A 100 4.76 -0.42 -4.31
C LEU A 100 4.90 0.61 -5.43
N THR A 101 5.25 0.10 -6.62
CA THR A 101 5.31 0.86 -7.88
C THR A 101 4.26 0.44 -8.91
N ASP A 102 3.68 -0.76 -8.77
CA ASP A 102 2.63 -1.27 -9.66
C ASP A 102 1.28 -0.61 -9.33
N GLU A 103 0.74 0.16 -10.27
CA GLU A 103 -0.54 0.85 -10.11
C GLU A 103 -1.72 -0.12 -9.91
N ASN A 104 -1.68 -1.32 -10.49
CA ASN A 104 -2.73 -2.32 -10.26
C ASN A 104 -2.70 -2.84 -8.82
N ALA A 105 -1.52 -3.02 -8.25
CA ALA A 105 -1.37 -3.41 -6.85
C ALA A 105 -1.85 -2.30 -5.90
N ILE A 106 -1.49 -1.05 -6.19
CA ILE A 106 -1.97 0.11 -5.41
C ILE A 106 -3.49 0.23 -5.48
N LYS A 107 -4.07 0.05 -6.68
CA LYS A 107 -5.52 0.02 -6.90
C LYS A 107 -6.19 -1.08 -6.08
N HIS A 108 -5.61 -2.28 -6.04
CA HIS A 108 -6.14 -3.36 -5.21
C HIS A 108 -6.20 -2.94 -3.74
N VAL A 109 -5.10 -2.43 -3.16
CA VAL A 109 -5.07 -1.95 -1.77
C VAL A 109 -6.12 -0.86 -1.53
N ALA A 110 -6.25 0.10 -2.45
CA ALA A 110 -7.24 1.18 -2.33
C ALA A 110 -8.68 0.67 -2.30
N PHE A 111 -8.96 -0.50 -2.86
CA PHE A 111 -10.31 -1.08 -2.93
C PHE A 111 -10.60 -2.07 -1.81
N THR A 112 -9.57 -2.75 -1.29
CA THR A 112 -9.79 -3.97 -0.49
C THR A 112 -9.14 -3.96 0.89
N ASP A 113 -8.22 -3.04 1.21
CA ASP A 113 -7.65 -3.02 2.56
C ASP A 113 -8.74 -2.72 3.59
N GLU A 114 -8.74 -3.44 4.70
CA GLU A 114 -9.71 -3.27 5.79
C GLU A 114 -9.56 -1.91 6.49
N ASP A 115 -8.34 -1.36 6.57
CA ASP A 115 -8.05 -0.11 7.26
C ASP A 115 -8.23 1.08 6.31
N SER A 116 -9.15 1.99 6.65
CA SER A 116 -9.44 3.16 5.82
C SER A 116 -8.26 4.14 5.70
N THR A 117 -7.34 4.15 6.66
CA THR A 117 -6.08 4.92 6.59
C THR A 117 -5.17 4.38 5.49
N ILE A 118 -5.11 3.06 5.33
CA ILE A 118 -4.32 2.42 4.25
C ILE A 118 -5.01 2.65 2.91
N ARG A 119 -6.35 2.51 2.83
CA ARG A 119 -7.10 2.83 1.60
C ARG A 119 -6.90 4.29 1.18
N LEU A 120 -6.93 5.24 2.13
CA LEU A 120 -6.61 6.66 1.87
C LEU A 120 -5.20 6.84 1.31
N ALA A 121 -4.19 6.20 1.93
CA ALA A 121 -2.81 6.29 1.46
C ALA A 121 -2.64 5.70 0.04
N ALA A 122 -3.41 4.67 -0.30
CA ALA A 122 -3.42 4.07 -1.63
C ALA A 122 -4.13 4.98 -2.64
N LEU A 123 -5.29 5.53 -2.28
CA LEU A 123 -6.00 6.56 -3.04
C LEU A 123 -5.11 7.76 -3.35
N ASP A 124 -4.25 8.16 -2.41
CA ASP A 124 -3.31 9.25 -2.60
C ASP A 124 -2.27 9.00 -3.70
N LYS A 125 -1.95 7.74 -3.95
CA LYS A 125 -1.03 7.32 -5.02
C LYS A 125 -1.72 7.13 -6.38
N LEU A 126 -3.05 6.98 -6.42
CA LEU A 126 -3.79 6.70 -7.65
C LEU A 126 -3.83 7.91 -8.60
N LYS A 127 -3.72 7.63 -9.90
CA LYS A 127 -3.86 8.63 -10.97
C LYS A 127 -5.05 8.33 -11.88
N ASP A 128 -5.39 7.06 -12.06
CA ASP A 128 -6.54 6.63 -12.86
C ASP A 128 -7.87 7.19 -12.30
N GLN A 129 -8.49 8.08 -13.07
CA GLN A 129 -9.77 8.70 -12.71
C GLN A 129 -10.92 7.70 -12.61
N ASN A 130 -10.87 6.57 -13.32
CA ASN A 130 -11.91 5.55 -13.19
C ASN A 130 -11.85 4.85 -11.82
N SER A 131 -10.65 4.57 -11.31
CA SER A 131 -10.46 4.00 -9.99
C SER A 131 -10.82 4.98 -8.88
N ILE A 132 -10.45 6.26 -9.01
CA ILE A 132 -10.85 7.32 -8.07
C ILE A 132 -12.38 7.48 -8.05
N LYS A 133 -13.03 7.47 -9.22
CA LYS A 133 -14.49 7.49 -9.35
C LYS A 133 -15.15 6.30 -8.67
N HIS A 134 -14.60 5.10 -8.84
CA HIS A 134 -15.12 3.92 -8.15
C HIS A 134 -15.09 4.13 -6.63
N ILE A 135 -13.95 4.53 -6.07
CA ILE A 135 -13.79 4.78 -4.63
C ILE A 135 -14.77 5.85 -4.13
N ALA A 136 -14.92 6.96 -4.86
CA ALA A 136 -15.86 8.02 -4.52
C ALA A 136 -17.32 7.54 -4.46
N PHE A 137 -17.67 6.47 -5.17
CA PHE A 137 -19.03 5.94 -5.22
C PHE A 137 -19.26 4.80 -4.23
N THR A 138 -18.23 4.03 -3.88
CA THR A 138 -18.42 2.72 -3.24
C THR A 138 -17.67 2.52 -1.93
N ASP A 139 -16.69 3.37 -1.55
CA ASP A 139 -15.98 3.14 -0.30
C ASP A 139 -16.93 3.26 0.91
N GLN A 140 -16.79 2.34 1.85
CA GLN A 140 -17.60 2.29 3.06
C GLN A 140 -17.30 3.44 4.04
N ASP A 141 -16.12 4.05 3.95
CA ASP A 141 -15.70 5.13 4.83
C ASP A 141 -15.95 6.49 4.15
N ASN A 142 -16.75 7.33 4.81
CA ASN A 142 -17.14 8.65 4.30
C ASN A 142 -15.93 9.56 4.06
N LYS A 143 -14.87 9.45 4.87
CA LYS A 143 -13.64 10.22 4.68
C LYS A 143 -12.93 9.78 3.42
N VAL A 144 -12.87 8.48 3.13
CA VAL A 144 -12.28 7.96 1.88
C VAL A 144 -13.06 8.46 0.67
N ARG A 145 -14.40 8.35 0.69
CA ARG A 145 -15.25 8.88 -0.40
C ARG A 145 -15.06 10.38 -0.61
N LEU A 146 -15.00 11.15 0.48
CA LEU A 146 -14.78 12.59 0.43
C LEU A 146 -13.42 12.97 -0.18
N GLU A 147 -12.34 12.29 0.20
CA GLU A 147 -11.02 12.52 -0.41
C GLU A 147 -10.97 12.10 -1.88
N ALA A 148 -11.69 11.04 -2.26
CA ALA A 148 -11.82 10.65 -3.66
C ALA A 148 -12.59 11.70 -4.47
N LEU A 149 -13.71 12.21 -3.93
CA LEU A 149 -14.47 13.32 -4.52
C LEU A 149 -13.59 14.57 -4.73
N LYS A 150 -12.72 14.90 -3.78
CA LYS A 150 -11.79 16.03 -3.92
C LYS A 150 -10.84 15.84 -5.11
N LYS A 151 -10.40 14.61 -5.38
CA LYS A 151 -9.53 14.26 -6.52
C LYS A 151 -10.26 14.11 -7.87
N LEU A 152 -11.58 13.98 -7.87
CA LEU A 152 -12.36 13.86 -9.11
C LEU A 152 -12.29 15.12 -9.97
N THR A 153 -12.11 14.92 -11.27
CA THR A 153 -12.17 15.98 -12.30
C THR A 153 -13.34 15.81 -13.28
N ASP A 154 -13.96 14.64 -13.33
CA ASP A 154 -15.12 14.36 -14.19
C ASP A 154 -16.39 14.97 -13.60
N GLU A 155 -16.96 15.96 -14.30
CA GLU A 155 -18.19 16.65 -13.90
C GLU A 155 -19.37 15.70 -13.75
N ASN A 156 -19.49 14.66 -14.58
CA ASN A 156 -20.57 13.68 -14.47
C ASN A 156 -20.42 12.82 -13.21
N ALA A 157 -19.18 12.52 -12.81
CA ALA A 157 -18.92 11.80 -11.58
C ALA A 157 -19.21 12.66 -10.35
N ILE A 158 -18.78 13.93 -10.35
CA ILE A 158 -19.09 14.91 -9.28
C ILE A 158 -20.60 15.08 -9.16
N LYS A 159 -21.28 15.24 -10.30
CA LYS A 159 -22.73 15.27 -10.38
C LYS A 159 -23.32 14.04 -9.71
N HIS A 160 -22.92 12.83 -10.12
CA HIS A 160 -23.41 11.59 -9.51
C HIS A 160 -23.30 11.62 -7.98
N VAL A 161 -22.12 11.95 -7.42
CA VAL A 161 -21.93 12.06 -5.96
C VAL A 161 -22.89 13.06 -5.33
N ALA A 162 -23.07 14.24 -5.93
CA ALA A 162 -24.01 15.26 -5.44
C ALA A 162 -25.47 14.80 -5.40
N PHE A 163 -25.84 13.83 -6.23
CA PHE A 163 -27.19 13.26 -6.28
C PHE A 163 -27.37 12.05 -5.36
N THR A 164 -26.34 11.20 -5.22
CA THR A 164 -26.53 9.82 -4.75
C THR A 164 -25.81 9.49 -3.45
N ASP A 165 -24.78 10.25 -3.03
CA ASP A 165 -24.06 9.89 -1.80
C ASP A 165 -25.01 9.89 -0.60
N GLU A 166 -24.91 8.88 0.25
CA GLU A 166 -25.78 8.73 1.40
C GLU A 166 -25.59 9.86 2.43
N ASP A 167 -24.34 10.35 2.56
CA ASP A 167 -23.91 11.35 3.53
C ASP A 167 -24.11 12.76 2.95
N SER A 168 -24.88 13.60 3.66
CA SER A 168 -25.16 14.96 3.19
C SER A 168 -23.95 15.88 3.21
N THR A 169 -22.93 15.61 4.04
CA THR A 169 -21.67 16.37 4.04
C THR A 169 -20.89 16.15 2.75
N ILE A 170 -20.91 14.94 2.20
CA ILE A 170 -20.27 14.63 0.91
C ILE A 170 -21.07 15.24 -0.23
N ARG A 171 -22.41 15.16 -0.20
CA ARG A 171 -23.25 15.85 -1.21
C ARG A 171 -23.06 17.37 -1.20
N LEU A 172 -22.91 17.99 -0.03
CA LEU A 172 -22.56 19.42 0.10
C LEU A 172 -21.18 19.73 -0.54
N ALA A 173 -20.17 18.92 -0.25
CA ALA A 173 -18.84 19.09 -0.85
C ALA A 173 -18.87 18.90 -2.39
N ALA A 174 -19.75 18.03 -2.88
CA ALA A 174 -19.94 17.83 -4.32
C ALA A 174 -20.64 19.03 -4.96
N LEU A 175 -21.64 19.63 -4.29
CA LEU A 175 -22.28 20.88 -4.73
C LEU A 175 -21.27 22.02 -4.86
N ASP A 176 -20.31 22.14 -3.94
CA ASP A 176 -19.25 23.17 -4.02
C ASP A 176 -18.35 23.00 -5.27
N LYS A 177 -18.28 21.79 -5.85
CA LYS A 177 -17.53 21.52 -7.08
C LYS A 177 -18.39 21.55 -8.34
N LEU A 178 -19.71 21.42 -8.21
CA LEU A 178 -20.65 21.27 -9.32
C LEU A 178 -20.87 22.61 -10.04
N LYS A 179 -20.81 22.59 -11.38
CA LYS A 179 -20.97 23.80 -12.22
C LYS A 179 -22.29 23.83 -12.97
N ASP A 180 -22.91 22.67 -13.20
CA ASP A 180 -24.17 22.58 -13.94
C ASP A 180 -25.35 23.16 -13.16
N LYS A 181 -25.77 24.38 -13.54
CA LYS A 181 -26.91 25.09 -12.92
C LYS A 181 -28.21 24.29 -12.94
N ASN A 182 -28.44 23.46 -13.97
CA ASN A 182 -29.66 22.64 -14.03
C ASN A 182 -29.63 21.54 -12.96
N SER A 183 -28.48 20.90 -12.75
CA SER A 183 -28.30 19.94 -11.67
C SER A 183 -28.41 20.58 -10.30
N ILE A 184 -27.81 21.76 -10.09
CA ILE A 184 -27.94 22.52 -8.83
C ILE A 184 -29.41 22.86 -8.56
N LYS A 185 -30.14 23.36 -9.55
CA LYS A 185 -31.59 23.63 -9.45
C LYS A 185 -32.40 22.37 -9.18
N HIS A 186 -32.02 21.23 -9.73
CA HIS A 186 -32.70 19.98 -9.40
C HIS A 186 -32.48 19.63 -7.93
N ILE A 187 -31.22 19.61 -7.47
CA ILE A 187 -30.85 19.29 -6.08
C ILE A 187 -31.55 20.22 -5.09
N SER A 188 -31.66 21.52 -5.39
CA SER A 188 -32.36 22.48 -4.53
C SER A 188 -33.84 22.14 -4.30
N ASN A 189 -34.47 21.43 -5.25
CA ASN A 189 -35.87 21.03 -5.17
C ASN A 189 -36.07 19.62 -4.61
N THR A 190 -35.09 18.72 -4.74
CA THR A 190 -35.30 17.28 -4.53
C THR A 190 -34.40 16.62 -3.48
N ASP A 191 -33.29 17.22 -3.05
CA ASP A 191 -32.41 16.58 -2.07
C ASP A 191 -33.16 16.29 -0.76
N LYS A 192 -32.89 15.13 -0.15
CA LYS A 192 -33.54 14.72 1.11
C LYS A 192 -33.17 15.62 2.30
N ASP A 193 -31.98 16.19 2.31
CA ASP A 193 -31.46 17.03 3.40
C ASP A 193 -31.71 18.52 3.10
N SER A 194 -32.36 19.22 4.04
CA SER A 194 -32.71 20.64 3.89
C SER A 194 -31.50 21.56 3.79
N LYS A 195 -30.35 21.22 4.41
CA LYS A 195 -29.12 22.00 4.32
C LYS A 195 -28.52 21.92 2.92
N VAL A 196 -28.58 20.74 2.30
CA VAL A 196 -28.14 20.55 0.91
C VAL A 196 -29.02 21.36 -0.03
N ARG A 197 -30.36 21.32 0.15
CA ARG A 197 -31.28 22.15 -0.64
C ARG A 197 -31.01 23.65 -0.48
N LEU A 198 -30.80 24.12 0.75
CA LEU A 198 -30.51 25.53 1.04
C LEU A 198 -29.21 25.98 0.35
N LYS A 199 -28.12 25.22 0.49
CA LYS A 199 -26.85 25.50 -0.18
C LYS A 199 -27.00 25.55 -1.70
N ALA A 200 -27.77 24.63 -2.29
CA ALA A 200 -28.04 24.63 -3.72
C ALA A 200 -28.80 25.89 -4.17
N LEU A 201 -29.77 26.39 -3.38
CA LEU A 201 -30.44 27.67 -3.66
C LEU A 201 -29.48 28.85 -3.60
N GLU A 202 -28.57 28.87 -2.61
CA GLU A 202 -27.54 29.92 -2.50
C GLU A 202 -26.63 29.98 -3.73
N LEU A 203 -26.31 28.83 -4.33
CA LEU A 203 -25.47 28.73 -5.54
C LEU A 203 -26.19 29.15 -6.84
N LEU A 204 -27.52 29.31 -6.83
CA LEU A 204 -28.31 29.75 -8.00
C LEU A 204 -28.49 31.26 -8.09
N ASN A 205 -28.31 31.96 -6.97
CA ASN A 205 -28.35 33.41 -6.88
C ASN A 205 -27.06 34.04 -7.43
#